data_AF-A0A1I1MMG2-F1
#
_entry.id   AF-A0A1I1MMG2-F1
#
_cell.length_a   1.000
_cell.length_b   1.000
_cell.length_c   1.000
_cell.angle_alpha   90.00
_cell.angle_beta   90.00
_cell.angle_gamma   90.00
#
_symmetry.space_group_name_H-M   'P 1'
#
loop_
_entity.id
_entity.type
_entity.pdbx_description
1 polymer ?
#
loop_
_entity_poly.entity_id
_entity_poly.type
_entity_poly.pdbx_seq_one_letter_code
_entity_poly.pdbx_strand_id
1 'polypeptide(L)' 'MFWRALFICASLILNICVLPGSLFIGGMATDAPGSGLTEFFIGFFMIQGIPLIILIISVVCMVRYERNNQKTN' A
#
# COMPACT_ATOMS: atom_id res chain seq x y z
N MET A 1 -20.36 -7.17 -6.87
CA MET A 1 -19.22 -6.50 -7.54
C MET A 1 -18.95 -5.09 -7.00
N PHE A 2 -19.94 -4.20 -6.90
CA PHE A 2 -19.77 -2.78 -6.53
C PHE A 2 -18.96 -2.51 -5.25
N TRP A 3 -19.33 -3.14 -4.12
CA TRP A 3 -18.65 -2.94 -2.83
C TRP A 3 -17.15 -3.28 -2.84
N ARG A 4 -16.75 -4.26 -3.67
CA ARG A 4 -15.36 -4.73 -3.74
C ARG A 4 -14.50 -3.77 -4.56
N ALA A 5 -15.06 -3.23 -5.63
CA ALA A 5 -14.42 -2.16 -6.41
C ALA A 5 -14.24 -0.90 -5.57
N LEU A 6 -15.26 -0.52 -4.77
CA LEU A 6 -15.14 0.58 -3.82
C LEU A 6 -14.03 0.36 -2.79
N PHE A 7 -13.90 -0.86 -2.26
CA PHE A 7 -12.85 -1.18 -1.30
C PHE A 7 -11.43 -1.03 -1.91
N ILE A 8 -11.24 -1.47 -3.16
CA ILE A 8 -9.97 -1.29 -3.88
C ILE A 8 -9.71 0.20 -4.14
N CYS A 9 -10.69 0.93 -4.67
CA CYS A 9 -10.55 2.36 -4.93
C CYS A 9 -10.23 3.14 -3.64
N ALA A 10 -10.92 2.84 -2.54
CA ALA A 10 -10.65 3.46 -1.25
C ALA A 10 -9.22 3.15 -0.76
N SER A 11 -8.77 1.90 -0.87
CA SER A 11 -7.39 1.52 -0.52
C SER A 11 -6.34 2.21 -1.40
N LEU A 12 -6.65 2.42 -2.68
CA LEU A 12 -5.76 3.13 -3.61
C LEU A 12 -5.67 4.62 -3.29
N ILE A 13 -6.81 5.26 -3.01
CA ILE A 13 -6.88 6.67 -2.60
C ILE A 13 -6.08 6.88 -1.31
N LEU A 14 -6.21 5.98 -0.32
CA LEU A 14 -5.41 6.05 0.91
C LEU A 14 -3.91 5.94 0.62
N ASN A 15 -3.50 5.06 -0.29
CA ASN A 15 -2.09 4.95 -0.68
C ASN A 15 -1.56 6.25 -1.30
N ILE A 16 -2.33 6.87 -2.20
CA ILE A 16 -1.95 8.13 -2.86
C ILE A 16 -1.89 9.28 -1.85
N CYS A 17 -2.83 9.33 -0.91
CA CYS A 17 -2.91 10.38 0.10
C CYS A 17 -1.74 10.31 1.10
N VAL A 18 -1.32 9.10 1.47
CA VAL A 18 -0.21 8.86 2.41
C VAL A 18 1.16 8.96 1.72
N LEU A 19 1.23 8.76 0.40
CA LEU A 19 2.45 8.79 -0.39
C LEU A 19 3.33 10.02 -0.16
N PRO A 20 2.84 11.28 -0.25
CA PRO A 20 3.68 12.46 -0.01
C PRO A 20 4.27 12.48 1.41
N GLY A 21 3.50 12.06 2.42
CA GLY A 21 3.98 11.97 3.80
C GLY A 21 5.07 10.89 3.97
N SER A 22 4.90 9.74 3.31
CA SER A 22 5.91 8.67 3.35
C SER A 22 7.22 9.06 2.66
N LEU A 23 7.15 9.79 1.53
CA LEU A 23 8.33 10.30 0.84
C LEU A 23 9.05 11.36 1.68
N PHE A 24 8.30 12.22 2.37
CA PHE A 24 8.88 13.21 3.28
C PHE A 24 9.60 12.55 4.45
N ILE A 25 8.94 11.60 5.14
CA ILE A 25 9.55 10.88 6.28
C ILE A 25 10.76 10.06 5.83
N GLY A 26 10.67 9.36 4.70
CA GLY A 26 11.81 8.64 4.13
C GLY A 26 12.98 9.57 3.80
N GLY A 27 12.71 10.75 3.22
CA GLY A 27 13.73 11.77 2.96
C GLY A 27 14.41 12.26 4.24
N MET A 28 13.62 12.56 5.27
CA MET A 28 14.15 12.98 6.58
C MET A 28 14.97 11.89 7.26
N ALA A 29 14.66 10.61 7.03
CA ALA A 29 15.46 9.49 7.53
C ALA A 29 16.88 9.44 6.94
N THR A 30 17.11 10.13 5.81
CA THR A 30 18.43 10.22 5.16
C THR A 30 19.26 11.44 5.56
N ASP A 31 18.82 12.20 6.57
CA ASP A 31 19.51 13.41 7.01
C ASP A 31 20.78 13.12 7.82
N ALA A 32 20.91 11.92 8.40
CA ALA A 32 22.05 11.55 9.23
C ALA A 32 23.31 11.25 8.39
N PRO A 33 24.52 11.66 8.84
CA PRO A 33 25.76 11.35 8.13
C PRO A 33 26.01 9.83 8.08
N GLY A 34 26.21 9.30 6.86
CA GLY A 34 26.34 7.87 6.61
C GLY A 34 25.02 7.13 6.38
N SER A 35 23.88 7.83 6.45
CA SER A 35 22.59 7.27 6.03
C SER A 35 22.46 7.26 4.50
N GLY A 36 21.52 6.46 3.99
CA GLY A 36 21.32 6.26 2.56
C GLY A 36 19.98 5.60 2.25
N LEU A 37 19.91 4.89 1.12
CA LEU A 37 18.64 4.33 0.63
C LEU A 37 17.97 3.36 1.61
N THR A 38 18.73 2.64 2.45
CA THR A 38 18.16 1.75 3.47
C THR A 38 17.30 2.50 4.47
N GLU A 39 17.81 3.59 5.03
CA GLU A 39 17.09 4.42 6.00
C GLU A 39 15.88 5.11 5.34
N PHE A 40 16.03 5.52 4.07
CA PHE A 40 14.90 6.00 3.28
C PHE A 40 13.77 4.97 3.20
N PHE A 41 14.09 3.72 2.82
CA PHE A 41 13.09 2.67 2.73
C PHE A 41 12.46 2.35 4.08
N ILE A 42 13.23 2.35 5.17
CA ILE A 42 12.69 2.13 6.52
C ILE A 42 11.69 3.23 6.87
N GLY A 43 12.05 4.51 6.69
CA GLY A 43 11.15 5.64 6.95
C GLY A 43 9.90 5.62 6.03
N PHE A 44 10.10 5.33 4.75
CA PHE A 44 9.02 5.22 3.78
C PHE A 44 8.03 4.10 4.14
N PHE A 45 8.52 2.89 4.43
CA PHE A 45 7.69 1.74 4.76
C PHE A 45 7.05 1.83 6.14
N MET A 46 7.61 2.59 7.09
CA MET A 46 6.93 2.86 8.37
C MET A 46 5.55 3.51 8.15
N ILE A 47 5.45 4.44 7.20
CA ILE A 47 4.23 5.21 6.94
C ILE A 47 3.39 4.54 5.85
N GLN A 48 4.02 4.11 4.75
CA GLN A 48 3.34 3.51 3.60
C GLN A 48 2.99 2.04 3.80
N GLY A 49 3.64 1.34 4.75
CA GLY A 49 3.49 -0.10 4.94
C GLY A 49 2.06 -0.55 5.22
N ILE A 50 1.36 0.14 6.13
CA ILE A 50 -0.05 -0.17 6.44
C ILE A 50 -0.96 0.06 5.21
N PRO A 51 -0.92 1.22 4.52
CA PRO A 51 -1.64 1.41 3.27
C PRO A 51 -1.37 0.33 2.22
N LEU A 52 -0.10 -0.07 2.04
CA LEU A 52 0.30 -1.09 1.08
C LEU A 52 -0.29 -2.46 1.44
N ILE A 53 -0.22 -2.86 2.72
CA ILE A 53 -0.79 -4.14 3.18
C ILE A 53 -2.30 -4.18 2.91
N ILE A 54 -3.02 -3.08 3.18
CA ILE A 54 -4.46 -3.00 2.92
C ILE A 54 -4.76 -3.15 1.42
N LEU A 55 -3.97 -2.51 0.56
CA LEU A 55 -4.09 -2.64 -0.90
C LEU A 55 -3.81 -4.08 -1.37
N ILE A 56 -2.79 -4.73 -0.82
CA ILE A 56 -2.48 -6.13 -1.15
C ILE A 56 -3.64 -7.05 -0.76
N ILE A 57 -4.19 -6.87 0.45
CA ILE A 57 -5.33 -7.67 0.92
C ILE A 57 -6.56 -7.44 0.03
N SER A 58 -6.83 -6.20 -0.39
CA SER A 58 -7.96 -5.88 -1.26
C SER A 58 -7.86 -6.59 -2.61
N VAL A 59 -6.67 -6.59 -3.23
CA VAL A 59 -6.39 -7.26 -4.50
C VAL A 59 -6.44 -8.79 -4.35
N VAL A 60 -5.79 -9.36 -3.33
CA VAL A 60 -5.79 -10.82 -3.11
C VAL A 60 -7.21 -11.33 -2.86
N CYS A 61 -8.01 -10.61 -2.07
CA CYS A 61 -9.40 -10.95 -1.85
C CYS A 61 -10.19 -10.89 -3.17
N MET A 62 -9.95 -9.87 -4.00
CA MET A 62 -10.58 -9.76 -5.31
C MET A 62 -10.29 -10.98 -6.19
N VAL A 63 -9.01 -11.29 -6.38
CA VAL A 63 -8.55 -12.40 -7.24
C VAL A 63 -9.09 -13.73 -6.74
N ARG A 64 -9.04 -14.00 -5.43
CA ARG A 64 -9.55 -15.25 -4.85
C ARG A 64 -11.04 -15.46 -5.12
N TYR A 65 -11.83 -14.40 -5.07
CA TYR A 65 -13.26 -14.48 -5.34
C TYR A 65 -13.55 -14.78 -6.82
N GLU A 66 -12.87 -14.10 -7.75
CA GLU A 66 -13.02 -14.37 -9.19
C GLU A 66 -12.70 -15.85 -9.49
N ARG A 67 -11.62 -16.37 -8.90
CA ARG A 67 -11.21 -17.76 -9.03
C ARG A 67 -12.24 -18.75 -8.47
N ASN A 68 -12.92 -18.40 -7.38
CA ASN A 68 -13.96 -19.25 -6.80
C ASN A 68 -15.27 -19.19 -7.60
N ASN A 69 -15.64 -18.01 -8.11
CA ASN A 69 -16.85 -17.85 -8.94
C ASN A 69 -16.80 -18.66 -10.24
N GLN A 70 -15.59 -18.79 -10.82
CA GLN A 70 -15.32 -19.64 -12.00
C GLN A 70 -15.38 -21.14 -11.71
N LYS A 71 -15.25 -21.58 -10.45
CA LYS A 71 -15.36 -23.01 -10.08
C LYS A 71 -16.80 -23.44 -9.81
N THR A 72 -17.70 -22.49 -9.59
CA THR A 72 -19.12 -22.71 -9.26
C THR A 72 -20.07 -22.52 -10.45
N ASN A 73 -19.54 -22.10 -11.61
CA ASN A 73 -20.26 -22.11 -12.91
C ASN A 73 -19.78 -23.31 -13.73
#